data_AF-A0A4R7FU02-F1
#
_entry.id   AF-A0A4R7FU02-F1
#
_cell.length_a   1.000
_cell.length_b   1.000
_cell.length_c   1.000
_cell.angle_alpha   90.00
_cell.angle_beta   90.00
_cell.angle_gamma   90.00
#
_symmetry.space_group_name_H-M   'P 1'
#
loop_
_entity.id
_entity.type
_entity.pdbx_description
1 polymer ?
#
loop_
_entity_poly.entity_id
_entity_poly.type
_entity_poly.pdbx_seq_one_letter_code
_entity_poly.pdbx_strand_id
1 'polypeptide(L)' 'MRAKVEFPFRIVKQQFWFNKVLYRGVAKNDKKLQTMFALANL' A
#
# COMPACT_ATOMS: atom_id res chain seq x y z
N MET A 1 -8.94 15.99 -10.60
CA MET A 1 -8.45 15.94 -9.20
C MET A 1 -8.02 14.52 -8.90
N ARG A 2 -6.89 14.30 -8.21
CA ARG A 2 -6.37 12.96 -7.87
C ARG A 2 -6.92 12.55 -6.50
N ALA A 3 -7.39 11.31 -6.33
CA ALA A 3 -7.91 10.88 -5.04
C ALA A 3 -6.75 10.72 -4.05
N LYS A 4 -6.92 11.21 -2.81
CA LYS A 4 -5.88 11.17 -1.76
C LYS A 4 -5.32 9.76 -1.52
N VAL A 5 -6.09 8.72 -1.84
CA VAL A 5 -5.75 7.30 -1.66
C VAL A 5 -4.86 6.73 -2.79
N GLU A 6 -4.90 7.31 -3.99
CA GLU A 6 -4.10 6.82 -5.13
C GLU A 6 -2.61 7.07 -4.94
N PHE A 7 -2.27 8.18 -4.28
CA PHE A 7 -0.88 8.58 -4.03
C PHE A 7 -0.12 7.64 -3.08
N PRO A 8 -0.62 7.34 -1.87
CA PRO A 8 0.07 6.43 -0.97
C PRO A 8 0.14 5.01 -1.56
N PHE A 9 -0.88 4.57 -2.31
CA PHE A 9 -0.85 3.28 -3.01
C PHE A 9 0.26 3.19 -4.06
N ARG A 10 0.53 4.29 -4.77
CA ARG A 10 1.61 4.35 -5.76
C ARG A 10 2.98 4.30 -5.08
N ILE A 11 3.15 5.02 -3.97
CA ILE A 11 4.39 5.06 -3.20
C ILE A 11 4.70 3.67 -2.64
N VAL A 12 3.74 3.02 -1.99
CA VAL A 12 3.92 1.65 -1.47
C VAL A 12 4.27 0.66 -2.59
N LYS A 13 3.68 0.84 -3.80
CA LYS A 13 4.01 0.00 -4.96
C LYS A 13 5.44 0.19 -5.48
N GLN A 14 5.94 1.42 -5.51
CA GLN A 14 7.30 1.71 -6.00
C GLN A 14 8.38 1.37 -4.98
N GLN A 15 8.19 1.71 -3.69
CA GLN A 15 9.20 1.49 -2.65
C GLN A 15 9.35 0.02 -2.28
N PHE A 16 8.23 -0.72 -2.23
CA PHE A 16 8.21 -2.10 -1.74
C PHE A 16 7.91 -3.14 -2.82
N TRP A 17 7.94 -2.73 -4.10
CA TRP A 17 7.75 -3.60 -5.27
C TRP A 17 6.52 -4.51 -5.12
N PHE A 18 5.41 -3.93 -4.66
CA PHE A 18 4.22 -4.69 -4.30
C PHE A 18 3.58 -5.36 -5.51
N ASN A 19 3.48 -6.69 -5.46
CA ASN A 19 2.76 -7.49 -6.44
C ASN A 19 1.24 -7.46 -6.19
N LYS A 20 0.45 -7.51 -7.28
CA LYS A 20 -1.04 -7.52 -7.25
C LYS A 20 -1.64 -8.55 -6.27
N VAL A 21 -0.90 -9.63 -5.97
CA VAL A 21 -1.28 -10.74 -5.09
C VAL A 21 -1.52 -10.29 -3.64
N LEU A 22 -0.75 -9.33 -3.11
CA LEU A 22 -0.88 -8.90 -1.71
C LEU A 22 -2.16 -8.08 -1.46
N TYR A 23 -2.65 -7.38 -2.48
CA TYR A 23 -3.93 -6.66 -2.47
C TYR A 23 -5.14 -7.55 -2.72
N ARG A 24 -4.94 -8.77 -3.22
CA ARG A 24 -6.04 -9.71 -3.53
C ARG A 24 -6.66 -10.31 -2.25
N GLY A 25 -5.97 -10.17 -1.12
CA GLY A 25 -6.43 -10.61 0.20
C GLY A 25 -6.26 -9.50 1.25
N VAL A 26 -6.77 -8.29 0.98
CA VAL A 26 -6.67 -7.13 1.90
C VAL A 26 -7.09 -7.51 3.32
N ALA A 27 -8.20 -8.24 3.48
CA ALA A 27 -8.68 -8.65 4.80
C ALA A 27 -7.69 -9.52 5.59
N LYS A 28 -6.83 -10.30 4.91
CA LYS A 28 -5.80 -11.14 5.55
C LYS A 28 -4.46 -10.43 5.71
N ASN A 29 -4.20 -9.42 4.87
CA ASN A 29 -2.94 -8.68 4.81
C ASN A 29 -3.06 -7.25 5.34
N ASP A 30 -4.16 -6.89 6.00
CA ASP A 30 -4.48 -5.53 6.44
C ASP A 30 -3.37 -4.94 7.32
N LYS A 31 -2.94 -5.70 8.34
CA LYS A 31 -1.83 -5.30 9.23
C LYS A 31 -0.53 -5.03 8.46
N LYS A 32 -0.21 -5.85 7.46
CA LYS A 32 0.98 -5.69 6.62
C LYS A 32 0.87 -4.43 5.76
N LEU A 33 -0.31 -4.18 5.17
CA LEU A 33 -0.60 -2.96 4.43
C LEU A 33 -0.46 -1.71 5.31
N GLN A 34 -1.05 -1.72 6.53
CA GLN A 34 -0.96 -0.62 7.49
C GLN A 34 0.48 -0.29 7.85
N THR A 35 1.29 -1.31 8.15
CA THR A 35 2.71 -1.12 8.45
C THR A 35 3.45 -0.47 7.28
N MET A 36 3.22 -0.90 6.04
CA MET A 36 3.87 -0.27 4.88
C MET A 36 3.38 1.14 4.60
N PHE A 37 2.11 1.45 4.83
CA PHE A 37 1.63 2.83 4.74
C PHE A 37 2.27 3.72 5.81
N ALA A 38 2.47 3.20 7.04
CA ALA A 38 3.17 3.92 8.09
C ALA A 38 4.66 4.14 7.75
N LEU A 39 5.34 3.12 7.22
CA LEU A 39 6.75 3.21 6.80
C LEU A 39 6.95 4.09 5.56
N ALA A 40 5.99 4.12 4.64
CA ALA A 40 6.05 4.96 3.44
C ALA A 40 5.75 6.44 3.69
N ASN A 41 5.25 6.78 4.89
CA ASN A 41 4.94 8.15 5.33
C ASN A 41 5.94 8.66 6.39
N LEU A 42 7.06 7.96 6.59
CA LEU A 42 8.23 8.43 7.33
C LEU A 42 9.21 9.08 6.34
#